data_AF-P14117-F1
#
_entry.id   AF-P14117-F1
#
_cell.length_a   1.000
_cell.length_b   1.000
_cell.length_c   1.000
_cell.angle_alpha   90.00
_cell.angle_beta   90.00
_cell.angle_gamma   90.00
#
_symmetry.space_group_name_H-M   'P 1'
#
loop_
_entity.id
_entity.type
_entity.pdbx_description
1 polymer ?
#
loop_
_entity_poly.entity_id
_entity_poly.type
_entity_poly.pdbx_seq_one_letter_code
_entity_poly.pdbx_strand_id
1 'polypeptide(L)'
;ITLLNVSKLNLLRLALGGHVGRFCIWTESSFRKLDDLYGTWRKSAKLKADYNLPMHKMTNTDLTRILKSQEIQRALRAPNKKVKRRELKKNPLKNL
;
A
#
# COMPACT_ATOMS: atom_id res chain seq x y z
N ILE A 1 -26.57 -3.31 -10.14
CA ILE A 1 -25.96 -1.99 -10.46
C ILE A 1 -26.30 -1.02 -9.31
N THR A 2 -25.39 -0.13 -8.91
CA THR A 2 -25.65 0.85 -7.84
C THR A 2 -25.33 2.25 -8.35
N LEU A 3 -26.30 3.16 -8.23
CA LEU A 3 -26.10 4.57 -8.57
C LEU A 3 -25.58 5.34 -7.35
N LEU A 4 -24.60 6.21 -7.60
CA LEU A 4 -23.92 7.02 -6.61
C LEU A 4 -23.73 8.43 -7.18
N ASN A 5 -24.06 9.44 -6.38
CA ASN A 5 -23.80 10.83 -6.72
C ASN A 5 -22.44 11.24 -6.13
N VAL A 6 -21.58 11.86 -6.94
CA VAL A 6 -20.25 12.32 -6.53
C VAL A 6 -20.28 13.30 -5.35
N SER A 7 -21.32 14.12 -5.23
CA SER A 7 -21.48 15.04 -4.09
C SER A 7 -21.89 14.34 -2.79
N LYS A 8 -22.33 13.08 -2.86
CA LYS A 8 -22.80 12.27 -1.72
C LYS A 8 -22.25 10.84 -1.79
N LEU A 9 -20.93 10.72 -1.91
CA LEU A 9 -20.26 9.42 -1.93
C LEU A 9 -20.46 8.72 -0.58
N ASN A 10 -21.02 7.50 -0.62
CA ASN A 10 -21.30 6.70 0.57
C ASN A 10 -20.27 5.57 0.69
N LEU A 11 -19.58 5.52 1.83
CA LEU A 11 -18.57 4.49 2.13
C LEU A 11 -19.14 3.08 2.06
N LEU A 12 -20.35 2.83 2.58
CA LEU A 12 -20.98 1.50 2.59
C LEU A 12 -21.25 0.98 1.17
N ARG A 13 -21.51 1.89 0.23
CA ARG A 13 -21.68 1.53 -1.18
C ARG A 13 -20.34 1.39 -1.89
N LEU A 14 -19.31 2.14 -1.52
CA LEU A 14 -17.99 2.04 -2.14
C LEU A 14 -17.20 0.81 -1.67
N ALA A 15 -17.28 0.47 -0.38
CA ALA A 15 -16.57 -0.63 0.25
C ALA A 15 -17.56 -1.61 0.91
N LEU A 16 -18.20 -2.46 0.09
CA LEU A 16 -19.16 -3.45 0.58
C LEU A 16 -18.48 -4.42 1.56
N GLY A 17 -19.03 -4.54 2.76
CA GLY A 17 -18.44 -5.38 3.82
C GLY A 17 -17.05 -4.93 4.28
N GLY A 18 -16.64 -3.68 4.00
CA GLY A 18 -15.33 -3.14 4.40
C GLY A 18 -14.18 -3.43 3.44
N HIS A 19 -14.42 -4.11 2.31
CA HIS A 19 -13.40 -4.42 1.32
C HIS A 19 -13.28 -3.29 0.29
N VAL A 20 -12.06 -2.83 0.01
CA VAL A 20 -11.77 -1.87 -1.06
C VAL A 20 -11.69 -2.56 -2.43
N GLY A 21 -11.84 -1.80 -3.53
CA GLY A 21 -11.68 -2.31 -4.89
C GLY A 21 -12.97 -2.56 -5.67
N ARG A 22 -14.04 -1.79 -5.38
CA ARG A 22 -15.27 -1.84 -6.18
C ARG A 22 -15.03 -1.30 -7.59
N PHE A 23 -15.55 -2.01 -8.60
CA PHE A 23 -15.55 -1.53 -9.98
C PHE A 23 -16.48 -0.32 -10.12
N CYS A 24 -15.90 0.82 -10.46
CA CYS A 24 -16.58 2.12 -10.57
C CYS A 24 -16.51 2.62 -12.01
N ILE A 25 -17.64 3.11 -12.52
CA ILE A 25 -17.74 3.81 -13.80
C ILE A 25 -18.10 5.25 -13.51
N TRP A 26 -17.35 6.19 -14.08
CA TRP A 26 -17.52 7.63 -13.86
C TRP A 26 -17.99 8.30 -15.14
N THR A 27 -18.86 9.30 -15.01
CA THR A 27 -19.09 10.27 -16.10
C THR A 27 -18.02 11.35 -16.06
N GLU A 28 -17.74 11.99 -17.18
CA GLU A 28 -16.72 13.05 -17.27
C GLU A 28 -16.93 14.16 -16.22
N SER A 29 -18.16 14.67 -16.11
CA SER A 29 -18.50 15.74 -15.16
C SER A 29 -18.32 15.31 -13.70
N SER A 30 -18.62 14.05 -13.38
CA SER A 30 -18.40 13.50 -12.04
C SER A 30 -16.92 13.41 -11.71
N PHE A 31 -16.08 13.01 -12.67
CA PHE A 31 -14.64 12.89 -12.47
C PHE A 31 -13.97 14.25 -12.25
N ARG A 32 -14.34 15.26 -13.04
CA ARG A 32 -13.84 16.64 -12.85
C ARG A 32 -14.23 17.22 -11.49
N LYS A 33 -15.44 16.93 -10.99
CA LYS A 33 -15.95 17.44 -9.71
C LYS A 33 -15.21 16.89 -8.48
N LEU A 34 -14.50 15.77 -8.60
CA LEU A 34 -13.72 15.20 -7.49
C LEU A 34 -12.59 16.14 -7.03
N ASP A 35 -11.94 16.84 -7.97
CA ASP A 35 -10.86 17.79 -7.66
C ASP A 35 -11.38 18.96 -6.81
N ASP A 36 -12.56 19.50 -7.12
CA ASP A 36 -13.17 20.55 -6.29
C ASP A 36 -13.68 20.03 -4.93
N LEU A 37 -14.10 18.76 -4.86
CA LEU A 37 -14.64 18.13 -3.65
C LEU A 37 -13.58 17.75 -2.62
N TYR A 38 -12.41 17.28 -3.07
CA TYR A 38 -11.36 16.74 -2.21
C TYR A 38 -10.05 17.51 -2.29
N GLY A 39 -9.84 18.31 -3.33
CA GLY A 39 -8.62 19.05 -3.55
C GLY A 39 -7.45 18.18 -3.97
N THR A 40 -6.26 18.77 -3.90
CA THR A 40 -4.96 18.13 -4.09
C THR A 40 -4.09 18.39 -2.86
N TRP A 41 -2.94 17.73 -2.72
CA TRP A 41 -2.01 18.05 -1.62
C TRP A 41 -1.53 19.51 -1.61
N ARG A 42 -1.60 20.22 -2.75
CA ARG A 42 -1.19 21.63 -2.87
C ARG A 42 -2.34 22.64 -2.71
N LYS A 43 -3.57 22.21 -2.98
CA LYS A 43 -4.77 23.07 -3.00
C LYS A 43 -5.87 22.39 -2.20
N SER A 44 -6.34 23.01 -1.12
CA SER A 44 -7.43 22.49 -0.29
C SER A 44 -8.72 22.28 -1.10
N ALA A 45 -9.64 21.48 -0.55
CA ALA A 45 -10.95 21.29 -1.14
C ALA A 45 -11.74 22.60 -1.18
N LYS A 46 -12.46 22.86 -2.28
CA LYS A 46 -13.32 24.05 -2.43
C LYS A 46 -14.70 23.85 -1.82
N LEU A 47 -15.21 22.62 -1.88
CA LEU A 47 -16.58 22.29 -1.49
C LEU A 47 -16.69 21.69 -0.07
N LYS A 48 -15.56 21.48 0.61
CA LYS A 48 -15.50 20.99 1.99
C LYS A 48 -14.64 21.92 2.82
N ALA A 49 -15.26 22.61 3.77
CA ALA A 49 -14.54 23.46 4.72
C ALA A 49 -13.54 22.62 5.54
N ASP A 50 -12.35 23.17 5.76
CA ASP A 50 -11.29 22.61 6.61
C ASP A 50 -10.88 21.16 6.28
N TYR A 51 -11.08 20.74 5.03
CA TYR A 51 -10.68 19.43 4.55
C TYR A 51 -9.45 19.50 3.64
N ASN A 52 -8.48 18.62 3.89
CA ASN A 52 -7.35 18.38 3.01
C ASN A 52 -7.07 16.87 2.88
N LEU A 53 -6.40 16.48 1.80
CA LEU A 53 -5.99 15.10 1.59
C LEU A 53 -4.98 14.64 2.66
N PRO A 54 -5.12 13.40 3.19
CA PRO A 54 -4.12 12.83 4.07
C PRO A 54 -2.73 12.76 3.42
N MET A 55 -1.70 13.03 4.23
CA MET A 55 -0.31 12.90 3.80
C MET A 55 0.11 11.44 3.76
N HIS A 56 0.82 11.04 2.70
CA HIS A 56 1.37 9.70 2.58
C HIS A 56 2.48 9.46 3.61
N LYS A 57 2.46 8.30 4.29
CA LYS A 57 3.51 7.92 5.24
C LYS A 57 4.81 7.47 4.54
N MET A 58 4.70 6.92 3.33
CA MET A 58 5.83 6.47 2.52
C MET A 58 5.74 7.13 1.14
N THR A 59 6.78 7.84 0.74
CA THR A 59 6.84 8.49 -0.60
C THR A 59 6.95 7.46 -1.72
N ASN A 60 7.64 6.36 -1.48
CA ASN A 60 7.71 5.22 -2.41
C ASN A 60 7.32 3.95 -1.65
N THR A 61 6.31 3.23 -2.12
CA THR A 61 5.80 1.99 -1.52
C THR A 61 6.42 0.73 -2.14
N ASP A 62 7.24 0.86 -3.19
CA ASP A 62 7.95 -0.26 -3.79
C ASP A 62 9.16 -0.66 -2.95
N LEU A 63 8.90 -1.57 -1.99
CA LEU A 63 9.92 -2.15 -1.13
C LEU A 63 10.99 -2.93 -1.92
N THR A 64 10.63 -3.57 -3.04
CA THR A 64 11.57 -4.36 -3.82
C THR A 64 12.62 -3.46 -4.45
N ARG A 65 12.21 -2.31 -5.00
CA ARG A 65 13.12 -1.30 -5.53
C ARG A 65 14.01 -0.69 -4.47
N ILE A 66 13.46 -0.39 -3.29
CA ILE A 66 14.23 0.15 -2.16
C ILE A 66 15.28 -0.88 -1.72
N LEU A 67 14.88 -2.12 -1.43
CA LEU A 67 15.80 -3.15 -0.95
C LEU A 67 16.89 -3.49 -1.96
N LYS A 68 16.61 -3.42 -3.27
CA LYS A 68 17.58 -3.66 -4.34
C LYS A 68 18.38 -2.43 -4.76
N SER A 69 18.20 -1.28 -4.10
CA SER A 69 18.92 -0.06 -4.45
C SER A 69 20.43 -0.23 -4.20
N GLN A 70 21.27 0.40 -5.02
CA GLN A 70 22.72 0.25 -4.89
C GLN A 70 23.22 0.82 -3.56
N GLU A 71 22.60 1.90 -3.08
CA GLU A 71 22.91 2.57 -1.83
C GLU A 71 22.74 1.61 -0.65
N ILE A 72 21.64 0.84 -0.63
CA ILE A 72 21.39 -0.16 0.40
C ILE A 72 22.32 -1.36 0.20
N GLN A 73 22.40 -1.91 -1.01
CA GLN A 73 23.21 -3.10 -1.28
C GLN A 73 24.70 -2.91 -0.98
N ARG A 74 25.26 -1.71 -1.21
CA ARG A 74 26.65 -1.37 -0.85
C ARG A 74 26.90 -1.40 0.66
N ALA A 75 25.88 -1.16 1.49
CA ALA A 75 25.98 -1.18 2.95
C ALA A 75 25.68 -2.56 3.56
N LEU A 76 25.19 -3.53 2.78
CA LEU A 76 24.82 -4.85 3.28
C LEU A 76 26.01 -5.80 3.29
N ARG A 77 26.08 -6.62 4.35
CA ARG A 77 26.96 -7.81 4.41
C ARG A 77 26.42 -8.94 3.52
N ALA A 78 27.30 -9.85 3.12
CA ALA A 78 26.90 -11.07 2.41
C ALA A 78 25.85 -11.87 3.23
N PRO A 79 24.80 -12.41 2.59
CA PRO A 79 23.75 -13.13 3.30
C PRO A 79 24.27 -14.49 3.80
N ASN A 80 24.01 -14.81 5.07
CA ASN A 80 24.26 -16.17 5.59
C ASN A 80 22.99 -17.02 5.43
N LYS A 81 22.96 -17.85 4.39
CA LYS A 81 21.82 -18.72 4.07
C LYS A 81 21.97 -20.15 4.62
N LYS A 82 23.00 -20.43 5.44
CA LYS A 82 23.27 -21.78 5.97
C LYS A 82 22.25 -22.13 7.05
N VAL A 83 21.38 -23.10 6.77
CA VAL A 83 20.48 -23.69 7.77
C VAL A 83 21.24 -24.75 8.56
N LYS A 84 21.55 -24.49 9.83
CA LYS A 84 22.14 -25.48 10.74
C LYS A 84 21.03 -26.36 11.31
N ARG A 85 20.94 -27.60 10.85
CA ARG A 85 20.05 -28.60 11.46
C ARG A 85 20.73 -29.21 12.67
N ARG A 86 19.94 -29.68 13.63
CA ARG A 86 20.46 -30.45 14.75
C ARG A 86 21.15 -31.70 14.21
N GLU A 87 22.42 -31.84 14.53
CA GLU A 87 23.17 -33.05 14.23
C GLU A 87 22.77 -34.14 15.23
N LEU A 88 22.49 -35.34 14.73
CA LEU A 88 22.28 -36.50 15.58
C LEU A 88 23.66 -36.93 16.12
N LYS A 89 23.84 -36.88 17.45
CA LYS A 89 25.06 -37.37 18.09
C LYS A 89 25.16 -38.89 17.87
N LYS A 90 26.03 -39.31 16.95
CA LYS A 90 26.37 -40.72 16.77
C LYS A 90 27.23 -41.20 17.94
N ASN A 91 27.08 -42.47 18.31
CA ASN A 91 27.91 -43.06 19.36
C ASN A 91 29.33 -43.30 18.80
N PRO A 92 30.39 -42.68 19.36
CA PRO A 92 31.75 -42.75 18.83
C PRO A 92 32.37 -44.15 18.92
N LEU A 93 31.89 -45.03 19.81
CA LEU A 93 32.41 -46.38 19.98
C LEU A 93 31.76 -47.40 19.03
N LYS A 94 30.58 -47.08 18.48
CA LYS A 94 29.80 -47.98 17.62
C LYS A 94 29.78 -47.56 16.15
N ASN A 95 30.17 -46.32 15.85
CA ASN A 95 30.12 -45.77 14.49
C ASN A 95 31.53 -45.30 14.11
N LEU A 96 32.33 -46.22 13.55
CA LEU A 96 33.50 -45.90 12.70
C LEU A 96 33.01 -45.36 11.35
#